data_AF-D3IMY4-F1
#
_entry.id   AF-D3IMY4-F1
#
_cell.length_a   1.000
_cell.length_b   1.000
_cell.length_c   1.000
_cell.angle_alpha   90.00
_cell.angle_beta   90.00
_cell.angle_gamma   90.00
#
_symmetry.space_group_name_H-M   'P 1'
#
loop_
_entity.id
_entity.type
_entity.pdbx_description
1 polymer ?
#
loop_
_entity_poly.entity_id
_entity_poly.type
_entity_poly.pdbx_seq_one_letter_code
_entity_poly.pdbx_strand_id
1 'polypeptide(L)'
;MAYDAYGNLLTKLTAELRKRISDKAPVTYTYDYERLSEVLYPKNLFNRVTYTYGKPGEKYNRAGRLVLVEDASGGEAYYYGNQGEVVKTVRSVMVSTADVRTYVYGATYDSWNRIRTMTYPDGEVVTYHYNAAGQIVRLSGNKQGRESVIVDRIGYDKDG
;
A
#
# COMPACT_ATOMS: atom_id res chain seq x y z
N MET A 1 -25.94 9.27 -1.26
CA MET A 1 -24.94 8.66 -0.35
C MET A 1 -25.52 8.72 1.04
N ALA A 2 -25.10 7.82 1.94
CA ALA A 2 -25.48 7.87 3.35
C ALA A 2 -24.21 7.93 4.21
N TYR A 3 -24.29 8.61 5.34
CA TYR A 3 -23.19 8.81 6.27
C TYR A 3 -23.64 8.45 7.69
N ASP A 4 -22.71 8.09 8.57
CA ASP A 4 -22.97 7.99 10.01
C ASP A 4 -22.94 9.37 10.69
N ALA A 5 -23.13 9.40 12.01
CA ALA A 5 -23.13 10.63 12.82
C ALA A 5 -21.76 11.33 12.89
N TYR A 6 -20.67 10.62 12.56
CA TYR A 6 -19.31 11.13 12.55
C TYR A 6 -18.86 11.57 11.15
N GLY A 7 -19.73 11.42 10.14
CA GLY A 7 -19.45 11.79 8.76
C GLY A 7 -18.74 10.70 7.94
N ASN A 8 -18.66 9.47 8.44
CA ASN A 8 -18.12 8.34 7.68
C ASN A 8 -19.14 7.89 6.63
N LEU A 9 -18.69 7.67 5.39
CA LEU A 9 -19.53 7.26 4.27
C LEU A 9 -19.99 5.81 4.45
N LEU A 10 -21.28 5.54 4.68
CA LEU A 10 -21.82 4.19 4.83
C LEU A 10 -22.21 3.54 3.50
N THR A 11 -22.80 4.32 2.58
CA THR A 11 -23.24 3.80 1.28
C THR A 11 -23.04 4.79 0.13
N LYS A 12 -22.61 4.26 -1.03
CA LYS A 12 -22.46 5.01 -2.27
C LYS A 12 -23.16 4.30 -3.42
N LEU A 13 -24.28 4.86 -3.86
CA LEU A 13 -24.98 4.47 -5.09
C LEU A 13 -24.63 5.46 -6.20
N THR A 14 -24.05 4.96 -7.30
CA THR A 14 -23.77 5.76 -8.50
C THR A 14 -24.88 5.60 -9.54
N ALA A 15 -24.94 6.53 -10.51
CA ALA A 15 -25.88 6.41 -11.63
C ALA A 15 -25.67 5.11 -12.42
N GLU A 16 -24.42 4.71 -12.65
CA GLU A 16 -24.10 3.44 -13.33
C GLU A 16 -24.53 2.22 -12.52
N LEU A 17 -24.32 2.20 -11.19
CA LEU A 17 -24.79 1.10 -10.34
C LEU A 17 -26.32 1.01 -10.34
N ARG A 18 -27.00 2.15 -10.25
CA ARG A 18 -28.47 2.23 -10.33
C ARG A 18 -28.99 1.72 -11.68
N LYS A 19 -28.35 2.11 -12.78
CA LYS A 19 -28.72 1.72 -14.15
C LYS A 19 -28.46 0.24 -14.44
N ARG A 20 -27.34 -0.30 -13.95
CA ARG A 20 -26.86 -1.65 -14.29
C ARG A 20 -27.28 -2.75 -13.32
N ILE A 21 -27.61 -2.41 -12.07
CA ILE A 21 -27.93 -3.39 -11.04
C ILE A 21 -29.32 -3.08 -10.45
N SER A 22 -29.42 -2.04 -9.61
CA SER A 22 -30.66 -1.61 -8.95
C SER A 22 -30.38 -0.36 -8.11
N ASP A 23 -31.42 0.40 -7.79
CA ASP A 23 -31.42 1.43 -6.75
C ASP A 23 -31.12 0.93 -5.33
N LYS A 24 -31.23 -0.39 -5.09
CA LYS A 24 -30.92 -1.06 -3.82
C LYS A 24 -29.54 -1.74 -3.80
N ALA A 25 -28.69 -1.43 -4.78
CA ALA A 25 -27.36 -2.01 -4.93
C ALA A 25 -26.26 -0.94 -4.79
N PRO A 26 -26.12 -0.26 -3.62
CA PRO A 26 -24.99 0.61 -3.37
C PRO A 26 -23.71 -0.20 -3.10
N VAL A 27 -22.55 0.47 -3.17
CA VAL A 27 -21.34 0.02 -2.47
C VAL A 27 -21.52 0.35 -0.99
N THR A 28 -21.21 -0.60 -0.10
CA THR A 28 -21.31 -0.44 1.35
C THR A 28 -19.93 -0.36 1.98
N TYR A 29 -19.81 0.42 3.04
CA TYR A 29 -18.56 0.66 3.76
C TYR A 29 -18.80 0.38 5.25
N THR A 30 -17.95 -0.45 5.84
CA THR A 30 -18.01 -0.81 7.27
C THR A 30 -16.79 -0.21 7.96
N TYR A 31 -16.97 0.25 9.20
CA TYR A 31 -15.92 0.89 9.98
C TYR A 31 -15.78 0.25 11.35
N ASP A 32 -14.55 0.24 11.87
CA ASP A 32 -14.23 0.09 13.29
C ASP A 32 -13.88 1.47 13.85
N TYR A 33 -14.85 2.10 14.54
CA TYR A 33 -14.86 3.54 14.82
C TYR A 33 -14.75 4.36 13.52
N GLU A 34 -13.69 5.14 13.33
CA GLU A 34 -13.45 5.95 12.12
C GLU A 34 -12.54 5.23 11.10
N ARG A 35 -12.15 3.98 11.38
CA ARG A 35 -11.24 3.21 10.51
C ARG A 35 -12.04 2.32 9.58
N LEU A 36 -11.93 2.54 8.27
CA LEU A 36 -12.58 1.69 7.26
C LEU A 36 -12.08 0.25 7.41
N SER A 37 -12.98 -0.70 7.64
CA SER A 37 -12.67 -2.13 7.80
C SER A 37 -13.10 -2.98 6.61
N GLU A 38 -14.13 -2.56 5.87
CA GLU A 38 -14.64 -3.31 4.72
C GLU A 38 -15.23 -2.38 3.66
N VAL A 39 -15.00 -2.72 2.38
CA VAL A 39 -15.75 -2.20 1.24
C VAL A 39 -16.42 -3.36 0.52
N LEU A 40 -17.75 -3.33 0.44
CA LEU A 40 -18.55 -4.40 -0.15
C LEU A 40 -19.20 -3.92 -1.45
N TYR A 41 -18.90 -4.62 -2.55
CA TYR A 41 -19.49 -4.34 -3.86
C TYR A 41 -20.75 -5.19 -4.11
N PRO A 42 -21.81 -4.60 -4.66
CA PRO A 42 -23.13 -5.23 -4.72
C PRO A 42 -23.24 -6.37 -5.76
N LYS A 43 -22.36 -6.41 -6.77
CA LYS A 43 -22.44 -7.40 -7.86
C LYS A 43 -21.57 -8.62 -7.63
N ASN A 44 -20.36 -8.41 -7.14
CA ASN A 44 -19.37 -9.47 -6.99
C ASN A 44 -18.74 -9.36 -5.59
N LEU A 45 -19.17 -10.25 -4.70
CA LEU A 45 -18.64 -10.30 -3.32
C LEU A 45 -17.16 -10.68 -3.28
N PHE A 46 -16.63 -11.33 -4.34
CA PHE A 46 -15.19 -11.58 -4.45
C PHE A 46 -14.39 -10.27 -4.58
N ASN A 47 -15.01 -9.18 -5.01
CA ASN A 47 -14.38 -7.84 -5.04
C ASN A 47 -14.41 -7.13 -3.69
N ARG A 48 -14.88 -7.79 -2.62
CA ARG A 48 -14.80 -7.27 -1.26
C ARG A 48 -13.35 -6.88 -0.95
N VAL A 49 -13.18 -5.73 -0.32
CA VAL A 49 -11.90 -5.28 0.22
C VAL A 49 -11.98 -5.27 1.73
N THR A 50 -11.04 -5.90 2.43
CA THR A 50 -10.93 -5.88 3.90
C THR A 50 -9.67 -5.16 4.33
N TYR A 51 -9.76 -4.41 5.42
CA TYR A 51 -8.65 -3.68 6.03
C TYR A 51 -8.50 -4.14 7.48
N THR A 52 -7.36 -4.76 7.78
CA THR A 52 -7.05 -5.20 9.14
C THR A 52 -6.07 -4.22 9.77
N TYR A 53 -6.36 -3.78 10.99
CA TYR A 53 -5.49 -2.91 11.77
C TYR A 53 -4.85 -3.69 12.92
N GLY A 54 -3.61 -3.32 13.24
CA GLY A 54 -2.85 -4.04 14.24
C GLY A 54 -3.36 -3.80 15.66
N LYS A 55 -3.30 -4.85 16.48
CA LYS A 55 -3.78 -4.82 17.87
C LYS A 55 -2.76 -4.15 18.81
N PRO A 56 -3.17 -3.69 20.00
CA PRO A 56 -2.23 -3.23 21.02
C PRO A 56 -1.11 -4.25 21.26
N GLY A 57 0.15 -3.78 21.26
CA GLY A 57 1.33 -4.64 21.48
C GLY A 57 1.79 -5.44 20.26
N GLU A 58 1.20 -5.25 19.07
CA GLU A 58 1.63 -5.97 17.88
C GLU A 58 3.07 -5.60 17.46
N LYS A 59 3.86 -6.64 17.14
CA LYS A 59 5.27 -6.50 16.74
C LYS A 59 5.43 -5.72 15.43
N TYR A 60 6.67 -5.32 15.12
CA TYR A 60 7.02 -4.61 13.89
C TYR A 60 6.30 -3.25 13.74
N ASN A 61 6.10 -2.59 14.87
CA ASN A 61 5.43 -1.30 14.99
C ASN A 61 4.06 -1.27 14.29
N ARG A 62 3.30 -2.36 14.40
CA ARG A 62 2.01 -2.55 13.73
C ARG A 62 0.80 -2.12 14.56
N ALA A 63 0.95 -1.98 15.88
CA ALA A 63 -0.14 -1.61 16.76
C ALA A 63 -0.85 -0.31 16.29
N GLY A 64 -2.16 -0.39 16.07
CA GLY A 64 -3.00 0.72 15.60
C GLY A 64 -2.89 1.06 14.11
N ARG A 65 -1.93 0.48 13.37
CA ARG A 65 -1.68 0.77 11.95
C ARG A 65 -2.33 -0.25 11.03
N LEU A 66 -2.50 0.08 9.75
CA LEU A 66 -2.99 -0.86 8.75
C LEU A 66 -1.97 -1.99 8.56
N VAL A 67 -2.34 -3.24 8.80
CA VAL A 67 -1.40 -4.38 8.73
C VAL A 67 -1.60 -5.25 7.52
N LEU A 68 -2.82 -5.29 6.99
CA LEU A 68 -3.22 -6.14 5.89
C LEU A 68 -4.39 -5.50 5.14
N VAL A 69 -4.27 -5.44 3.82
CA VAL A 69 -5.39 -5.19 2.90
C VAL A 69 -5.59 -6.47 2.10
N GLU A 70 -6.83 -6.94 1.98
CA GLU A 70 -7.16 -8.07 1.10
C GLU A 70 -8.24 -7.65 0.12
N ASP A 71 -8.11 -8.07 -1.13
CA ASP A 71 -9.09 -7.85 -2.19
C ASP A 71 -9.13 -9.06 -3.15
N ALA A 72 -9.90 -8.96 -4.23
CA ALA A 72 -10.03 -10.03 -5.23
C ALA A 72 -8.70 -10.51 -5.83
N SER A 73 -7.67 -9.66 -5.83
CA SER A 73 -6.35 -9.97 -6.40
C SER A 73 -5.43 -10.67 -5.41
N GLY A 74 -5.76 -10.69 -4.11
CA GLY A 74 -4.91 -11.26 -3.06
C GLY A 74 -4.82 -10.37 -1.82
N GLY A 75 -3.63 -10.28 -1.24
CA GLY A 75 -3.41 -9.53 0.00
C GLY A 75 -2.07 -8.82 0.05
N GLU A 76 -2.01 -7.71 0.79
CA GLU A 76 -0.83 -6.89 0.96
C GLU A 76 -0.64 -6.53 2.44
N ALA A 77 0.47 -6.99 3.02
CA ALA A 77 0.79 -6.84 4.42
C ALA A 77 1.93 -5.83 4.65
N TYR A 78 1.77 -4.94 5.62
CA TYR A 78 2.65 -3.78 5.83
C TYR A 78 3.39 -3.86 7.15
N TYR A 79 4.71 -3.68 7.17
CA TYR A 79 5.53 -3.68 8.38
C TYR A 79 6.23 -2.35 8.52
N TYR A 80 6.36 -1.87 9.76
CA TYR A 80 6.75 -0.49 10.02
C TYR A 80 8.03 -0.36 10.83
N GLY A 81 8.81 0.66 10.48
CA GLY A 81 9.93 1.13 11.28
C GLY A 81 9.46 1.96 12.48
N ASN A 82 10.44 2.46 13.22
CA ASN A 82 10.20 3.20 14.46
C ASN A 82 9.64 4.61 14.19
N GLN A 83 9.85 5.17 13.01
CA GLN A 83 9.32 6.47 12.59
C GLN A 83 7.91 6.32 11.98
N GLY A 84 7.41 5.09 11.81
CA GLY A 84 6.12 4.80 11.17
C GLY A 84 6.17 4.63 9.66
N GLU A 85 7.37 4.62 9.10
CA GLU A 85 7.66 4.33 7.71
C GLU A 85 7.49 2.84 7.38
N VAL A 86 7.07 2.52 6.16
CA VAL A 86 6.92 1.13 5.71
C VAL A 86 8.29 0.57 5.36
N VAL A 87 8.79 -0.37 6.15
CA VAL A 87 10.11 -1.01 5.94
C VAL A 87 10.02 -2.33 5.19
N LYS A 88 8.82 -2.93 5.15
CA LYS A 88 8.58 -4.15 4.38
C LYS A 88 7.12 -4.23 3.96
N THR A 89 6.91 -4.67 2.72
CA THR A 89 5.60 -5.02 2.18
C THR A 89 5.65 -6.44 1.66
N VAL A 90 4.65 -7.26 2.03
CA VAL A 90 4.48 -8.62 1.51
C VAL A 90 3.18 -8.64 0.71
N ARG A 91 3.30 -8.77 -0.61
CA ARG A 91 2.16 -8.82 -1.51
C ARG A 91 1.97 -10.24 -2.04
N SER A 92 0.86 -10.86 -1.71
CA SER A 92 0.43 -12.14 -2.27
C SER A 92 -0.61 -11.88 -3.35
N VAL A 93 -0.36 -12.37 -4.57
CA VAL A 93 -1.25 -12.23 -5.72
C VAL A 93 -1.81 -13.60 -6.06
N MET A 94 -3.14 -13.70 -6.12
CA MET A 94 -3.86 -14.89 -6.56
C MET A 94 -3.93 -14.88 -8.09
N VAL A 95 -3.17 -15.75 -8.75
CA VAL A 95 -3.21 -15.94 -10.21
C VAL A 95 -4.33 -16.91 -10.57
N SER A 96 -4.58 -17.90 -9.72
CA SER A 96 -5.75 -18.78 -9.73
C SER A 96 -6.07 -19.24 -8.31
N THR A 97 -7.12 -20.04 -8.13
CA THR A 97 -7.44 -20.63 -6.82
C THR A 97 -6.35 -21.55 -6.27
N ALA A 98 -5.43 -22.03 -7.12
CA ALA A 98 -4.35 -22.93 -6.75
C ALA A 98 -2.94 -22.32 -6.92
N ASP A 99 -2.81 -21.12 -7.51
CA ASP A 99 -1.53 -20.43 -7.72
C ASP A 99 -1.53 -19.07 -7.03
N VAL A 100 -0.76 -18.97 -5.95
CA VAL A 100 -0.54 -17.74 -5.20
C VAL A 100 0.94 -17.38 -5.25
N ARG A 101 1.25 -16.21 -5.79
CA ARG A 101 2.62 -15.69 -5.89
C ARG A 101 2.85 -14.65 -4.81
N THR A 102 3.96 -14.77 -4.09
CA THR A 102 4.31 -13.82 -3.02
C THR A 102 5.54 -13.01 -3.39
N TYR A 103 5.40 -11.70 -3.26
CA TYR A 103 6.41 -10.69 -3.57
C TYR A 103 6.75 -9.93 -2.29
N VAL A 104 8.04 -9.87 -1.96
CA VAL A 104 8.51 -9.18 -0.76
C VAL A 104 9.34 -7.99 -1.17
N TYR A 105 8.93 -6.82 -0.72
CA TYR A 105 9.64 -5.56 -0.88
C TYR A 105 10.20 -5.14 0.47
N GLY A 106 11.40 -4.57 0.48
CA GLY A 106 12.02 -4.00 1.67
C GLY A 106 12.48 -2.57 1.40
N ALA A 107 12.39 -1.69 2.41
CA ALA A 107 12.90 -0.33 2.30
C ALA A 107 13.71 0.04 3.54
N THR A 108 14.77 0.81 3.34
CA THR A 108 15.51 1.47 4.42
C THR A 108 15.41 2.98 4.26
N TYR A 109 15.54 3.70 5.36
CA TYR A 109 15.35 5.15 5.41
C TYR A 109 16.51 5.81 6.13
N ASP A 110 16.76 7.07 5.80
CA ASP A 110 17.64 7.92 6.60
C ASP A 110 16.90 8.60 7.77
N SER A 111 17.63 9.41 8.53
CA SER A 111 17.11 10.13 9.71
C SER A 111 16.10 11.23 9.38
N TRP A 112 15.91 11.57 8.10
CA TRP A 112 14.89 12.50 7.64
C TRP A 112 13.69 11.77 7.00
N ASN A 113 13.60 10.46 7.23
CA ASN A 113 12.57 9.59 6.70
C ASN A 113 12.52 9.53 5.16
N ARG A 114 13.66 9.73 4.50
CA ARG A 114 13.80 9.57 3.04
C ARG A 114 14.31 8.17 2.72
N ILE A 115 13.81 7.55 1.65
CA ILE A 115 14.21 6.20 1.24
C ILE A 115 15.69 6.19 0.88
N ARG A 116 16.47 5.31 1.50
CA ARG A 116 17.89 5.07 1.18
C ARG A 116 18.03 3.89 0.22
N THR A 117 17.34 2.77 0.50
CA THR A 117 17.33 1.60 -0.38
C THR A 117 15.93 1.03 -0.54
N MET A 118 15.68 0.40 -1.69
CA MET A 118 14.52 -0.43 -1.97
C MET A 118 14.99 -1.79 -2.47
N THR A 119 14.62 -2.87 -1.79
CA THR A 119 14.86 -4.26 -2.19
C THR A 119 13.61 -4.80 -2.87
N TYR A 120 13.77 -5.29 -4.10
CA TYR A 120 12.72 -5.88 -4.92
C TYR A 120 12.65 -7.40 -4.75
N PRO A 121 11.52 -8.04 -5.11
CA PRO A 121 11.30 -9.48 -4.92
C PRO A 121 12.30 -10.38 -5.63
N ASP A 122 12.93 -9.90 -6.70
CA ASP A 122 13.95 -10.61 -7.47
C ASP A 122 15.37 -10.45 -6.89
N GLY A 123 15.48 -9.79 -5.74
CA GLY A 123 16.73 -9.52 -5.03
C GLY A 123 17.48 -8.28 -5.52
N GLU A 124 16.94 -7.52 -6.48
CA GLU A 124 17.53 -6.24 -6.87
C GLU A 124 17.41 -5.22 -5.73
N VAL A 125 18.51 -4.51 -5.45
CA VAL A 125 18.54 -3.42 -4.48
C VAL A 125 18.80 -2.11 -5.22
N VAL A 126 17.82 -1.21 -5.19
CA VAL A 126 17.94 0.15 -5.69
C VAL A 126 18.36 1.07 -4.56
N THR A 127 19.43 1.84 -4.76
CA THR A 127 19.95 2.84 -3.81
C THR A 127 19.69 4.25 -4.31
N TYR A 128 19.18 5.09 -3.42
CA TYR A 128 18.82 6.48 -3.69
C TYR A 128 19.89 7.41 -3.14
N HIS A 129 20.46 8.24 -4.02
CA HIS A 129 21.52 9.18 -3.66
C HIS A 129 20.96 10.59 -3.66
N TYR A 130 21.12 11.30 -2.55
CA TYR A 130 20.58 12.65 -2.37
C TYR A 130 21.69 13.70 -2.34
N ASN A 131 21.41 14.89 -2.86
CA ASN A 131 22.25 16.07 -2.61
C ASN A 131 21.96 16.68 -1.23
N ALA A 132 22.73 17.72 -0.87
CA ALA A 132 22.56 18.43 0.41
C ALA A 132 21.20 19.13 0.55
N ALA A 133 20.52 19.47 -0.55
CA ALA A 133 19.17 20.03 -0.56
C ALA A 133 18.08 18.95 -0.37
N GLY A 134 18.47 17.67 -0.37
CA GLY A 134 17.58 16.53 -0.20
C GLY A 134 16.86 16.08 -1.47
N GLN A 135 17.35 16.47 -2.63
CA GLN A 135 16.85 16.02 -3.92
C GLN A 135 17.61 14.77 -4.39
N ILE A 136 16.93 13.85 -5.08
CA ILE A 136 17.55 12.62 -5.61
C ILE A 136 18.39 12.97 -6.82
N VAL A 137 19.70 12.76 -6.75
CA VAL A 137 20.59 13.08 -7.89
C VAL A 137 20.98 11.85 -8.70
N ARG A 138 20.88 10.64 -8.14
CA ARG A 138 21.28 9.39 -8.78
C ARG A 138 20.53 8.19 -8.21
N LEU A 139 20.26 7.20 -9.05
CA LEU A 139 19.75 5.88 -8.67
C LEU A 139 20.70 4.80 -9.19
N SER A 140 21.12 3.89 -8.31
CA SER A 140 21.96 2.75 -8.66
C SER A 140 21.29 1.44 -8.26
N GLY A 141 21.33 0.44 -9.16
CA GLY A 141 20.87 -0.91 -8.89
C GLY A 141 22.02 -1.82 -8.49
N ASN A 142 21.74 -2.81 -7.65
CA ASN A 142 22.60 -3.95 -7.43
C ASN A 142 21.77 -5.22 -7.49
N LYS A 143 22.07 -6.11 -8.43
CA LYS A 143 21.42 -7.41 -8.53
C LYS A 143 22.48 -8.49 -8.42
N GLN A 144 22.49 -9.19 -7.27
CA GLN A 144 23.45 -10.26 -6.98
C GLN A 144 24.91 -9.81 -7.17
N GLY A 145 25.25 -8.61 -6.68
CA GLY A 145 26.60 -8.04 -6.79
C GLY A 145 26.89 -7.35 -8.12
N ARG A 146 26.00 -7.42 -9.12
CA ARG A 146 26.14 -6.68 -10.37
C ARG A 146 25.55 -5.28 -10.20
N GLU A 147 26.42 -4.29 -10.23
CA GLU A 147 26.02 -2.90 -10.16
C GLU A 147 25.51 -2.38 -11.51
N SER A 148 24.50 -1.53 -11.47
CA SER A 148 23.96 -0.80 -12.61
C SER A 148 23.67 0.65 -12.23
N VAL A 149 23.78 1.55 -13.19
CA VAL A 149 23.23 2.90 -13.06
C VAL A 149 21.85 2.89 -13.69
N ILE A 150 20.84 3.18 -12.88
CA ILE A 150 19.44 3.28 -13.34
C ILE A 150 19.19 4.70 -13.84
N VAL A 151 19.59 5.70 -13.05
CA VAL A 151 19.58 7.12 -13.41
C VAL A 151 20.89 7.73 -12.98
N ASP A 152 21.63 8.31 -13.93
CA ASP A 152 22.96 8.85 -13.68
C ASP A 152 22.93 10.28 -13.13
N ARG A 153 22.02 11.12 -13.66
CA ARG A 153 21.78 12.49 -13.18
C ARG A 153 20.30 12.87 -13.30
N ILE A 154 19.78 13.50 -12.25
CA ILE A 154 18.52 14.24 -12.28
C ILE A 154 18.86 15.71 -12.05
N GLY A 155 18.39 16.57 -12.95
CA GLY A 155 18.45 18.02 -12.79
C GLY A 155 17.16 18.53 -12.20
N TYR A 156 17.27 19.50 -11.29
CA TYR A 156 16.14 20.20 -10.69
C TYR A 156 16.29 21.68 -11.04
N ASP A 157 15.19 22.36 -11.34
CA ASP A 157 15.21 23.81 -11.45
C ASP A 157 15.07 24.46 -10.05
N LYS A 158 14.96 25.78 -10.00
CA LYS A 158 14.85 26.53 -8.74
C LYS A 158 13.55 26.25 -7.97
N ASP A 159 12.55 25.65 -8.60
CA ASP A 159 11.23 25.40 -8.02
C ASP A 159 11.01 23.91 -7.68
N GLY A 160 11.91 23.01 -8.14
CA GLY A 160 11.90 21.57 -7.84
C GLY A 160 11.56 20.74 -9.05
#